data_AF-A0A9X7R4L9-F1
#
_entry.id   AF-A0A9X7R4L9-F1
#
_cell.length_a   1.000
_cell.length_b   1.000
_cell.length_c   1.000
_cell.angle_alpha   90.00
_cell.angle_beta   90.00
_cell.angle_gamma   90.00
#
_symmetry.space_group_name_H-M   'P 1'
#
loop_
_entity.id
_entity.type
_entity.pdbx_description
1 polymer ?
#
loop_
_entity_poly.entity_id
_entity_poly.type
_entity_poly.pdbx_seq_one_letter_code
_entity_poly.pdbx_strand_id
1 'polypeptide(L)'
;MKKAVDPVVKQPLPPVKLDLRLPKDMLHQLDPDKPLAELEDKPLLPQMFGEKTGQSPFQVGGRLISREPNERETNDDSWHSDIRGAELQFQFRN
;
A
#
# COMPACT_ATOMS: atom_id res chain seq x y z
N MET A 1 -23.46 1.14 -12.83
CA MET A 1 -23.65 2.44 -13.50
C MET A 1 -22.40 3.29 -13.25
N LYS A 2 -21.77 3.84 -14.30
CA LYS A 2 -20.52 4.62 -14.16
C LYS A 2 -20.87 6.04 -13.71
N LYS A 3 -20.41 6.47 -12.53
CA LYS A 3 -20.61 7.83 -12.02
C LYS A 3 -19.81 8.80 -12.89
N ALA A 4 -20.47 9.83 -13.43
CA ALA A 4 -19.83 10.82 -14.28
C ALA A 4 -18.86 11.67 -13.44
N VAL A 5 -17.66 11.90 -13.98
CA VAL A 5 -16.64 12.78 -13.38
C VAL A 5 -17.04 14.22 -13.63
N ASP A 6 -17.08 15.02 -12.56
CA ASP A 6 -17.45 16.44 -12.59
C ASP A 6 -16.59 17.22 -13.61
N PRO A 7 -17.20 18.07 -14.46
CA PRO A 7 -16.50 18.79 -15.53
C PRO A 7 -15.48 19.83 -15.01
N VAL A 8 -15.55 20.17 -13.72
CA VAL A 8 -14.64 21.12 -13.05
C VAL A 8 -13.20 20.57 -12.98
N VAL A 9 -13.00 19.25 -12.99
CA VAL A 9 -11.67 18.63 -12.86
C VAL A 9 -10.89 18.64 -14.20
N LYS A 10 -11.56 18.89 -15.33
CA LYS A 10 -10.95 18.80 -16.67
C LYS A 10 -10.43 20.12 -17.25
N GLN A 11 -10.60 21.24 -16.54
CA GLN A 11 -10.11 22.53 -17.05
C GLN A 11 -8.61 22.69 -16.73
N PRO A 12 -7.75 22.86 -17.75
CA PRO A 12 -6.34 23.14 -17.51
C PRO A 12 -6.22 24.49 -16.79
N LEU A 13 -5.42 24.51 -15.72
CA LEU A 13 -5.18 25.70 -14.92
C LEU A 13 -4.60 26.82 -15.81
N PRO A 14 -5.04 28.09 -15.64
CA PRO A 14 -4.50 29.19 -16.40
C PRO A 14 -2.99 29.33 -16.13
N PRO A 15 -2.18 29.65 -17.16
CA PRO A 15 -0.74 29.76 -17.00
C PRO A 15 -0.40 30.93 -16.07
N VAL A 16 0.17 30.60 -14.92
CA VAL A 16 0.65 31.60 -13.95
C VAL A 16 2.08 31.99 -14.33
N LYS A 17 2.36 33.29 -14.36
CA LYS A 17 3.73 33.81 -14.47
C LYS A 17 4.47 33.55 -13.16
N LEU A 18 5.09 32.38 -13.07
CA LEU A 18 5.93 31.97 -11.96
C LEU A 18 7.35 32.48 -12.22
N ASP A 19 7.86 33.30 -11.31
CA ASP A 19 9.24 33.72 -11.34
C ASP A 19 10.11 32.68 -10.62
N LEU A 20 10.85 31.90 -11.39
CA LEU A 20 11.70 30.80 -10.89
C LEU A 20 13.16 31.25 -10.66
N ARG A 21 13.40 32.56 -10.51
CA ARG A 21 14.74 33.07 -10.21
C ARG A 21 15.18 32.68 -8.81
N LEU A 22 16.37 32.10 -8.71
CA LEU A 22 16.99 31.78 -7.44
C LEU A 22 17.53 33.07 -6.77
N PRO A 23 17.21 33.32 -5.48
CA PRO A 23 17.81 34.42 -4.72
C PRO A 23 19.33 34.29 -4.63
N LYS A 24 20.04 35.42 -4.73
CA LYS A 24 21.52 35.45 -4.71
C LYS A 24 22.12 34.83 -3.45
N ASP A 25 21.45 34.96 -2.32
CA ASP A 25 21.92 34.41 -1.05
C ASP A 25 21.95 32.88 -1.07
N MET A 26 21.03 32.24 -1.80
CA MET A 26 20.99 30.78 -1.96
C MET A 26 22.05 30.29 -2.94
N LEU A 27 22.49 31.12 -3.88
CA LEU A 27 23.55 30.77 -4.83
C LEU A 27 24.90 30.54 -4.13
N HIS A 28 25.21 31.33 -3.10
CA HIS A 28 26.46 31.17 -2.33
C HIS A 28 26.54 29.87 -1.53
N GLN A 29 25.40 29.22 -1.30
CA GLN A 29 25.32 27.94 -0.57
C GLN A 29 25.35 26.73 -1.51
N LEU A 30 25.28 26.95 -2.84
CA LEU A 30 25.41 25.88 -3.82
C LEU A 30 26.89 25.72 -4.20
N ASP A 31 27.46 24.56 -3.87
CA ASP A 31 28.73 24.11 -4.42
C ASP A 31 28.46 23.29 -5.70
N PRO A 32 28.68 23.86 -6.91
CA PRO A 32 28.37 23.17 -8.17
C PRO A 32 29.27 21.95 -8.43
N ASP A 33 30.48 21.94 -7.86
CA ASP A 33 31.45 20.86 -8.01
C ASP A 33 31.32 19.78 -6.93
N LYS A 34 30.39 19.94 -5.99
CA LYS A 34 30.17 18.94 -4.96
C LYS A 34 29.56 17.69 -5.63
N PRO A 35 30.25 16.54 -5.62
CA PRO A 35 29.65 15.32 -6.12
C PRO A 35 28.38 15.05 -5.31
N LEU A 36 27.26 14.90 -6.02
CA LEU A 36 26.04 14.39 -5.42
C LEU A 36 26.42 13.08 -4.75
N ALA A 37 26.12 12.95 -3.46
CA ALA A 37 26.32 11.69 -2.76
C ALA A 37 25.61 10.62 -3.60
N GLU A 38 26.37 9.63 -4.04
CA GLU A 38 25.83 8.46 -4.73
C GLU A 38 24.80 7.89 -3.78
N LEU A 39 23.51 8.10 -4.08
CA LEU A 39 22.45 7.53 -3.28
C LEU A 39 22.67 6.03 -3.38
N GLU A 40 22.95 5.37 -2.24
CA GLU A 40 22.95 3.92 -2.21
C GLU A 40 21.65 3.45 -2.84
N ASP A 41 21.77 2.58 -3.84
CA ASP A 41 20.66 2.07 -4.63
C ASP A 41 19.86 1.07 -3.77
N LYS A 42 19.20 1.61 -2.74
CA LYS A 42 18.36 0.86 -1.83
C LYS A 42 16.99 0.76 -2.49
N PRO A 43 16.44 -0.45 -2.65
CA PRO A 43 15.12 -0.61 -3.21
C PRO A 43 14.11 0.22 -2.40
N LEU A 44 13.29 0.99 -3.12
CA LEU A 44 12.26 1.85 -2.53
C LEU A 44 11.27 1.06 -1.67
N LEU A 45 11.12 -0.23 -1.99
CA LEU A 45 10.22 -1.14 -1.32
C LEU A 45 11.01 -2.09 -0.41
N PRO A 46 10.54 -2.29 0.84
CA PRO A 46 10.97 -3.42 1.65
C PRO A 46 10.73 -4.73 0.88
N GLN A 47 11.62 -5.71 1.03
CA GLN A 47 11.37 -7.05 0.50
C GLN A 47 10.09 -7.60 1.14
N MET A 48 9.09 -7.89 0.32
CA MET A 48 7.80 -8.42 0.77
C MET A 48 7.96 -9.79 1.47
N PHE A 49 9.07 -10.48 1.21
CA PHE A 49 9.40 -11.78 1.79
C PHE A 49 10.92 -11.85 2.00
N GLY A 50 11.36 -11.74 3.25
CA GLY A 50 12.76 -12.02 3.61
C GLY A 50 13.04 -13.52 3.65
N GLU A 51 14.32 -13.90 3.64
CA GLU A 51 14.74 -15.26 3.98
C GLU A 51 14.15 -15.64 5.34
N LYS A 52 13.48 -16.78 5.43
CA LYS A 52 12.88 -17.25 6.69
C LYS A 52 14.02 -17.50 7.69
N THR A 53 14.21 -16.58 8.62
CA THR A 53 15.20 -16.69 9.68
C THR A 53 14.77 -17.79 10.65
N GLY A 54 15.32 -18.99 10.51
CA GLY A 54 15.09 -20.13 11.40
C GLY A 54 13.88 -21.00 11.07
N GLN A 55 13.71 -22.10 11.83
CA GLN A 55 12.48 -22.89 11.80
C GLN A 55 11.34 -22.05 12.39
N SER A 56 10.36 -21.70 11.55
CA SER A 56 9.12 -21.05 12.00
C SER A 56 8.47 -21.88 13.12
N PRO A 57 8.09 -21.28 14.27
CA PRO A 57 7.51 -22.01 15.41
C PRO A 57 6.13 -22.61 15.11
N PHE A 58 5.53 -22.21 13.98
CA PHE A 58 4.29 -22.76 13.47
C PHE A 58 4.35 -22.94 11.95
N GLN A 59 3.57 -23.89 11.44
CA GLN A 59 3.19 -23.96 10.04
C GLN A 59 1.86 -23.24 9.86
N VAL A 60 1.76 -22.38 8.84
CA VAL A 60 0.50 -21.73 8.48
C VAL A 60 -0.03 -22.37 7.21
N GLY A 61 -1.26 -22.90 7.28
CA GLY A 61 -2.10 -23.19 6.12
C GLY A 61 -3.20 -22.14 5.99
N GLY A 62 -3.86 -22.09 4.84
CA GLY A 62 -5.05 -21.24 4.69
C GLY A 62 -5.95 -21.69 3.54
N ARG A 63 -7.25 -21.38 3.65
CA ARG A 63 -8.26 -21.67 2.64
C ARG A 63 -9.27 -20.53 2.52
N LEU A 64 -9.82 -20.32 1.32
CA LEU A 64 -10.90 -19.36 1.11
C LEU A 64 -12.21 -19.93 1.63
N ILE A 65 -12.98 -19.10 2.33
CA ILE A 65 -14.30 -19.44 2.85
C ILE A 65 -15.36 -18.50 2.26
N SER A 66 -16.49 -19.06 1.84
CA SER A 66 -17.66 -18.31 1.36
C SER A 66 -18.92 -19.03 1.84
N ARG A 67 -19.76 -18.34 2.61
CA ARG A 67 -21.08 -18.83 3.04
C ARG A 67 -22.16 -18.13 2.20
N GLU A 68 -23.09 -18.90 1.62
CA GLU A 68 -24.25 -18.33 0.95
C GLU A 68 -25.39 -18.12 1.96
N PRO A 69 -26.15 -17.01 1.87
CA PRO A 69 -27.18 -16.62 2.85
C PRO A 69 -28.37 -17.58 3.01
N ASN A 70 -28.34 -18.74 2.34
CA ASN A 70 -29.46 -19.69 2.23
C ASN A 70 -29.22 -21.00 3.02
N GLU A 71 -28.02 -21.20 3.57
CA GLU A 71 -27.71 -22.36 4.43
C GLU A 71 -28.22 -22.09 5.84
N ARG A 72 -29.49 -22.47 6.03
CA ARG A 72 -30.31 -22.45 7.25
C ARG A 72 -29.50 -22.56 8.56
N GLU A 73 -29.25 -21.45 9.23
CA GLU A 73 -29.00 -21.40 10.67
C GLU A 73 -29.92 -20.35 11.31
N THR A 74 -30.86 -20.84 12.11
CA THR A 74 -31.93 -20.10 12.82
C THR A 74 -31.41 -19.47 14.13
N ASN A 75 -30.18 -18.93 14.12
CA ASN A 75 -29.61 -18.24 15.28
C ASN A 75 -29.19 -16.81 14.88
N ASP A 76 -29.92 -15.85 15.43
CA ASP A 76 -29.93 -14.42 15.08
C ASP A 76 -28.72 -13.61 15.60
N ASP A 77 -27.62 -14.29 15.99
CA ASP A 77 -26.36 -13.64 16.44
C ASP A 77 -25.27 -13.73 15.36
N SER A 78 -25.64 -13.48 14.10
CA SER A 78 -24.79 -13.76 12.94
C SER A 78 -24.01 -12.54 12.45
N TRP A 79 -22.89 -12.22 13.10
CA TRP A 79 -21.77 -11.51 12.43
C TRP A 79 -21.16 -12.37 11.27
N HIS A 80 -21.58 -13.63 11.15
CA HIS A 80 -21.01 -14.64 10.26
C HIS A 80 -21.86 -15.03 9.04
N SER A 81 -23.01 -14.38 8.82
CA SER A 81 -23.98 -14.77 7.79
C SER A 81 -23.51 -14.52 6.35
N ASP A 82 -22.72 -13.46 6.10
CA ASP A 82 -22.22 -13.09 4.77
C ASP A 82 -20.68 -13.07 4.69
N ILE A 83 -19.99 -14.05 5.29
CA ILE A 83 -18.51 -14.06 5.25
C ILE A 83 -18.00 -14.59 3.92
N ARG A 84 -17.38 -13.68 3.15
CA ARG A 84 -16.35 -14.01 2.14
C ARG A 84 -14.99 -13.67 2.73
N GLY A 85 -14.19 -14.68 3.03
CA GLY A 85 -12.93 -14.49 3.75
C GLY A 85 -11.88 -15.54 3.45
N ALA A 86 -10.75 -15.42 4.14
CA ALA A 86 -9.72 -16.44 4.18
C ALA A 86 -9.58 -16.91 5.62
N GLU A 87 -9.62 -18.23 5.81
CA GLU A 87 -9.32 -18.89 7.09
C GLU A 87 -7.82 -19.21 7.12
N LEU A 88 -7.15 -18.87 8.21
CA LEU A 88 -5.74 -19.22 8.45
C LEU A 88 -5.67 -20.25 9.57
N GLN A 89 -4.92 -21.33 9.34
CA GLN A 89 -4.72 -22.41 10.30
C GLN A 89 -3.26 -22.45 10.72
N PHE A 90 -3.01 -22.35 12.02
CA PHE A 90 -1.68 -22.35 12.61
C PHE A 90 -1.44 -23.68 13.33
N GLN A 91 -0.38 -24.39 12.94
CA GLN A 91 0.08 -25.61 13.61
C GLN A 91 1.42 -25.34 14.27
N PHE A 92 1.43 -25.20 15.59
CA PHE A 92 2.66 -25.02 16.36
C PHE A 92 3.46 -26.33 16.39
N ARG A 93 4.73 -26.25 16.00
CA ARG A 93 5.66 -27.38 16.12
C ARG A 93 6.38 -27.21 17.45
N ASN A 94 6.18 -28.18 18.35
CA ASN A 94 6.86 -28.23 19.64
C ASN A 94 8.23 -28.87 19.52
#